data_AF-A0A165P3E5-F1
#
_entry.id   AF-A0A165P3E5-F1
#
_cell.length_a   1.000
_cell.length_b   1.000
_cell.length_c   1.000
_cell.angle_alpha   90.00
_cell.angle_beta   90.00
_cell.angle_gamma   90.00
#
_symmetry.space_group_name_H-M   'P 1'
#
loop_
_entity.id
_entity.type
_entity.pdbx_description
1 polymer ?
#
loop_
_entity_poly.entity_id
_entity_poly.type
_entity_poly.pdbx_seq_one_letter_code
_entity_poly.pdbx_strand_id
1 'polypeptide(L)'
;MAVLQALPTRKVRPGYHILQHIRNQAQRLIDRHKDLKIVLRWVPGHKDLEGNELADKEAKRAAKGKTSATHLLPQILRRKPLPLSVSALKQAYRTRLMKQWKKEWKQSPRYERTAAIDPKLPS
;
A
#
# COMPACT_ATOMS: atom_id res chain seq x y z
N MET A 1 7.01 11.27 -5.25
CA MET A 1 6.85 12.66 -4.78
C MET A 1 5.92 12.81 -3.57
N ALA A 2 4.78 12.09 -3.50
CA ALA A 2 3.78 12.30 -2.45
C ALA A 2 4.27 12.16 -0.99
N VAL A 3 5.11 11.17 -0.67
CA VAL A 3 5.60 10.95 0.71
C VAL A 3 6.53 12.09 1.17
N LEU A 4 7.45 12.52 0.32
CA LEU A 4 8.39 13.60 0.63
C LEU A 4 7.67 14.93 0.80
N GLN A 5 6.67 15.19 -0.03
CA GLN A 5 5.82 16.38 0.10
C GLN A 5 4.89 16.31 1.32
N ALA A 6 4.52 15.11 1.77
CA ALA A 6 3.67 14.92 2.94
C ALA A 6 4.44 15.08 4.26
N LEU A 7 5.75 14.82 4.29
CA LEU A 7 6.59 14.84 5.50
C LEU A 7 6.75 16.19 6.21
N PRO A 8 6.67 17.37 5.57
CA PRO A 8 6.53 18.63 6.29
C PRO A 8 5.09 18.93 6.74
N THR A 9 4.07 18.28 6.17
CA THR A 9 2.66 18.65 6.41
C THR A 9 2.08 18.05 7.70
N ARG A 10 1.44 18.87 8.54
CA ARG A 10 0.73 18.43 9.76
C ARG A 10 -0.72 17.96 9.53
N LYS A 11 -1.17 17.83 8.28
CA LYS A 11 -2.54 17.39 7.95
C LYS A 11 -2.76 15.93 8.35
N VAL A 12 -3.97 15.56 8.76
CA VAL A 12 -4.32 14.18 9.11
C VAL A 12 -5.03 13.54 7.91
N ARG A 13 -4.47 12.49 7.31
CA ARG A 13 -5.07 11.71 6.22
C ARG A 13 -4.91 10.19 6.48
N PRO A 14 -5.71 9.32 5.83
CA PRO A 14 -5.50 7.88 5.91
C PRO A 14 -4.04 7.52 5.56
N GLY A 15 -3.38 6.73 6.42
CA GLY A 15 -1.96 6.36 6.28
C GLY A 15 -0.94 7.31 6.94
N TYR A 16 -1.35 8.50 7.42
CA TYR A 16 -0.41 9.44 8.07
C TYR A 16 0.14 8.95 9.42
N HIS A 17 -0.49 7.97 10.06
CA HIS A 17 0.01 7.39 11.32
C HIS A 17 1.41 6.78 11.16
N ILE A 18 1.74 6.24 9.97
CA ILE A 18 3.09 5.72 9.67
C ILE A 18 4.07 6.89 9.56
N LEU A 19 3.71 7.97 8.86
CA LEU A 19 4.54 9.17 8.74
C LEU A 19 4.78 9.84 10.09
N GLN A 20 3.74 9.92 10.93
CA GLN A 20 3.85 10.43 12.29
C GLN A 20 4.78 9.56 13.12
N HIS A 21 4.71 8.24 12.98
CA HIS A 21 5.65 7.33 13.66
C HIS A 21 7.10 7.58 13.23
N ILE A 22 7.36 7.70 11.92
CA ILE A 22 8.70 8.00 11.39
C ILE A 22 9.20 9.34 11.94
N ARG A 23 8.38 10.40 11.92
CA ARG A 23 8.73 11.70 12.50
C ARG A 23 9.08 11.60 13.97
N ASN A 24 8.27 10.90 14.76
CA ASN A 24 8.50 10.74 16.20
C ASN A 24 9.82 9.99 16.48
N GLN A 25 10.16 8.98 15.66
CA GLN A 25 11.44 8.29 15.78
C GLN A 25 12.62 9.19 15.39
N ALA A 26 12.51 9.93 14.29
CA ALA A 26 13.54 10.87 13.86
C ALA A 26 13.78 11.97 14.91
N GLN A 27 12.70 12.53 15.48
CA GLN A 27 12.80 13.55 16.53
C GLN A 27 13.50 12.99 17.78
N ARG A 28 13.12 11.80 18.24
CA ARG A 28 13.78 11.14 19.39
C ARG A 28 15.27 10.91 19.16
N LEU A 29 15.68 10.61 17.94
CA LEU A 29 17.10 10.43 17.59
C LEU A 29 17.85 11.76 17.64
N ILE A 30 17.27 12.82 17.09
CA ILE A 30 17.84 14.18 17.13
C ILE A 30 17.91 14.71 18.55
N ASP A 31 16.88 14.47 19.38
CA ASP A 31 16.85 14.92 20.77
C ASP A 31 17.94 14.24 21.62
N ARG A 32 18.28 12.98 21.29
CA ARG A 32 19.35 12.20 21.97
C ARG A 32 20.74 12.51 21.43
N HIS A 33 20.85 12.85 20.15
CA HIS A 33 22.11 13.08 19.45
C HIS A 33 22.00 14.39 18.65
N LYS A 34 22.35 15.50 19.30
CA LYS A 34 22.15 16.85 18.73
C LYS A 34 23.02 17.13 17.49
N ASP A 35 24.07 16.34 17.34
CA ASP A 35 25.05 16.29 16.25
C ASP A 35 24.60 15.39 15.09
N LEU A 36 23.51 14.63 15.24
CA LEU A 36 23.00 13.74 14.20
C LEU A 36 22.24 14.51 13.11
N LYS A 37 22.72 14.40 11.86
CA LYS A 37 22.03 14.95 10.69
C LYS A 37 21.27 13.86 9.92
N ILE A 38 19.94 13.91 9.96
CA ILE A 38 19.08 13.03 9.18
C ILE A 38 18.71 13.73 7.86
N VAL A 39 18.98 13.05 6.74
CA VAL A 39 18.63 13.55 5.39
C VAL A 39 17.71 12.55 4.73
N LEU A 40 16.64 13.04 4.11
CA LEU A 40 15.74 12.23 3.32
C LEU A 40 15.93 12.56 1.83
N ARG A 41 16.27 11.56 1.04
CA ARG A 41 16.51 11.70 -0.41
C ARG A 41 15.47 10.94 -1.19
N TRP A 42 15.00 11.55 -2.27
CA TRP A 42 14.21 10.84 -3.27
C TRP A 42 15.12 9.99 -4.13
N VAL A 43 14.65 8.80 -4.48
CA VAL A 43 15.33 7.89 -5.40
C VAL A 43 14.33 7.47 -6.47
N PRO A 44 14.72 7.47 -7.76
CA PRO A 44 13.85 6.98 -8.83
C PRO A 44 13.61 5.47 -8.70
N GLY A 45 12.37 5.04 -8.95
CA GLY A 45 12.04 3.63 -9.06
C GLY A 45 12.56 3.03 -10.37
N HIS A 46 12.80 1.71 -10.39
CA HIS A 46 13.17 0.94 -11.58
C HIS A 46 14.45 1.44 -12.28
N LYS A 47 15.46 1.85 -11.50
CA LYS A 47 16.79 2.25 -11.98
C LYS A 47 17.90 1.35 -11.43
N ASP A 48 17.59 0.10 -11.09
CA ASP A 48 18.57 -0.90 -10.64
C ASP A 48 19.40 -0.47 -9.41
N LEU A 49 18.80 0.36 -8.55
CA LEU A 49 19.43 0.77 -7.28
C LEU A 49 19.15 -0.29 -6.23
N GLU A 50 20.11 -1.18 -6.04
CA GLU A 50 20.03 -2.40 -5.22
C GLU A 50 19.24 -2.23 -3.92
N GLY A 51 19.56 -1.20 -3.10
CA GLY A 51 18.85 -0.95 -1.84
C GLY A 51 17.38 -0.60 -2.00
N ASN A 52 17.01 0.17 -3.04
CA ASN A 52 15.63 0.49 -3.34
C ASN A 52 14.86 -0.72 -3.89
N GLU A 53 15.53 -1.55 -4.69
CA GLU A 53 14.93 -2.77 -5.25
C GLU A 53 14.66 -3.82 -4.19
N LEU A 54 15.60 -4.00 -3.25
CA LEU A 54 15.41 -4.90 -2.12
C LEU A 54 14.23 -4.46 -1.25
N ALA A 55 14.14 -3.15 -0.97
CA ALA A 55 13.02 -2.58 -0.24
C ALA A 55 11.67 -2.79 -0.97
N ASP A 56 11.61 -2.56 -2.28
CA ASP A 56 10.41 -2.77 -3.09
C ASP A 56 10.00 -4.26 -3.15
N LYS A 57 10.99 -5.16 -3.29
CA LYS A 57 10.77 -6.62 -3.26
C LYS A 57 10.13 -7.07 -1.95
N GLU A 58 10.66 -6.63 -0.81
CA GLU A 58 10.11 -6.98 0.50
C GLU A 58 8.75 -6.32 0.75
N ALA A 59 8.54 -5.08 0.30
CA ALA A 59 7.22 -4.43 0.35
C ALA A 59 6.16 -5.21 -0.45
N LYS A 60 6.51 -5.71 -1.65
CA LYS A 60 5.65 -6.57 -2.47
C LYS A 60 5.35 -7.91 -1.79
N ARG A 61 6.33 -8.51 -1.10
CA ARG A 61 6.11 -9.74 -0.33
C ARG A 61 5.14 -9.51 0.83
N ALA A 62 5.29 -8.41 1.56
CA ALA A 62 4.38 -8.00 2.61
C ALA A 62 2.95 -7.76 2.10
N ALA A 63 2.81 -7.08 0.95
CA ALA A 63 1.51 -6.87 0.31
C ALA A 63 0.81 -8.18 -0.11
N LYS A 64 1.58 -9.24 -0.38
CA LYS A 64 1.08 -10.60 -0.66
C LYS A 64 0.78 -11.41 0.61
N GLY A 65 0.88 -10.81 1.79
CA GLY A 65 0.60 -11.44 3.07
C GLY A 65 1.79 -12.18 3.70
N LYS A 66 2.99 -12.10 3.12
CA LYS A 66 4.19 -12.70 3.74
C LYS A 66 4.71 -11.76 4.83
N THR A 67 4.95 -12.26 6.03
CA THR A 67 5.55 -11.49 7.12
C THR A 67 6.84 -12.12 7.60
N SER A 68 7.78 -11.28 8.05
CA SER A 68 8.94 -11.71 8.82
C SER A 68 8.53 -12.11 10.23
N ALA A 69 9.45 -12.77 10.96
CA ALA A 69 9.27 -13.07 12.38
C ALA A 69 9.03 -11.79 13.20
N THR A 70 8.17 -11.85 14.21
CA THR A 70 7.70 -10.68 14.97
C THR A 70 8.84 -9.85 15.58
N HIS A 71 9.92 -10.49 16.03
CA HIS A 71 11.07 -9.79 16.62
C HIS A 71 11.88 -8.96 15.60
N LEU A 72 11.78 -9.26 14.31
CA LEU A 72 12.43 -8.50 13.22
C LEU A 72 11.58 -7.31 12.74
N LEU A 73 10.28 -7.29 13.06
CA LEU A 73 9.40 -6.21 12.65
C LEU A 73 9.65 -4.93 13.46
N PRO A 74 9.41 -3.74 12.92
CA PRO A 74 9.35 -2.51 13.70
C PRO A 74 8.32 -2.60 14.85
N GLN A 75 8.59 -1.96 15.98
CA GLN A 75 7.74 -2.05 17.18
C GLN A 75 6.27 -1.68 16.91
N ILE A 76 6.01 -0.72 16.01
CA ILE A 76 4.67 -0.33 15.59
C ILE A 76 3.88 -1.48 14.95
N LEU A 77 4.55 -2.46 14.35
CA LEU A 77 3.95 -3.62 13.69
C LEU A 77 3.87 -4.86 14.59
N ARG A 78 4.50 -4.85 15.78
CA ARG A 78 4.54 -6.04 16.67
C ARG A 78 3.30 -6.21 17.54
N ARG A 79 2.72 -5.09 18.01
CA ARG A 79 1.73 -5.12 19.10
C ARG A 79 0.29 -5.01 18.64
N LYS A 80 0.03 -4.22 17.62
CA LYS A 80 -1.33 -3.96 17.12
C LYS A 80 -1.33 -4.05 15.59
N PRO A 81 -2.38 -4.63 14.99
CA PRO A 81 -2.54 -4.60 13.55
C PRO A 81 -2.69 -3.15 13.09
N LEU A 82 -2.17 -2.85 11.90
CA LEU A 82 -2.37 -1.56 11.27
C LEU A 82 -3.87 -1.35 10.98
N PRO A 83 -4.36 -0.11 11.08
CA PRO A 83 -5.74 0.20 10.72
C PRO A 83 -6.01 -0.19 9.26
N LEU A 84 -7.19 -0.74 9.01
CA LEU A 84 -7.60 -1.17 7.68
C LEU A 84 -7.59 0.01 6.71
N SER A 85 -7.03 -0.22 5.53
CA SER A 85 -7.06 0.76 4.45
C SER A 85 -8.46 0.83 3.86
N VAL A 86 -9.10 2.00 3.97
CA VAL A 86 -10.44 2.25 3.37
C VAL A 86 -10.43 2.00 1.86
N SER A 87 -9.34 2.34 1.17
CA SER A 87 -9.22 2.08 -0.27
C SER A 87 -9.13 0.57 -0.56
N ALA A 88 -8.38 -0.18 0.26
CA ALA A 88 -8.29 -1.63 0.12
C ALA A 88 -9.65 -2.30 0.38
N LEU A 89 -10.40 -1.85 1.39
CA LEU A 89 -11.76 -2.33 1.65
C LEU A 89 -12.71 -2.05 0.47
N LYS A 90 -12.69 -0.82 -0.06
CA LYS A 90 -13.49 -0.46 -1.26
C LYS A 90 -13.11 -1.31 -2.47
N GLN A 91 -11.83 -1.57 -2.67
CA GLN A 91 -11.34 -2.38 -3.77
C GLN A 91 -11.79 -3.84 -3.64
N ALA A 92 -11.64 -4.44 -2.45
CA ALA A 92 -12.11 -5.79 -2.17
C ALA A 92 -13.62 -5.93 -2.40
N TYR A 93 -14.40 -4.95 -1.94
CA TYR A 93 -15.85 -4.91 -2.17
C TYR A 93 -16.19 -4.80 -3.66
N ARG A 94 -15.54 -3.91 -4.41
CA ARG A 94 -15.72 -3.79 -5.87
C ARG A 94 -15.36 -5.07 -6.60
N THR A 95 -14.28 -5.75 -6.22
CA THR A 95 -13.90 -7.04 -6.82
C THR A 95 -14.96 -8.10 -6.58
N ARG A 96 -15.53 -8.16 -5.37
CA ARG A 96 -16.63 -9.07 -5.06
C ARG A 96 -17.87 -8.77 -5.90
N LEU A 97 -18.27 -7.49 -5.97
CA LEU A 97 -19.41 -7.06 -6.80
C LEU A 97 -19.21 -7.40 -8.27
N MET A 98 -18.02 -7.12 -8.82
CA MET A 98 -17.73 -7.44 -10.22
C MET A 98 -17.76 -8.95 -10.49
N LYS A 99 -17.30 -9.78 -9.54
CA LYS A 99 -17.38 -11.24 -9.65
C LYS A 99 -18.85 -11.71 -9.67
N GLN A 100 -19.69 -11.15 -8.82
CA GLN A 100 -21.11 -11.46 -8.77
C GLN A 100 -21.83 -10.99 -10.03
N TRP A 101 -21.60 -9.73 -10.45
CA TRP A 101 -22.15 -9.16 -11.66
C TRP A 101 -21.79 -9.99 -12.90
N LYS A 102 -20.54 -10.42 -13.06
CA LYS A 102 -20.13 -11.31 -14.15
C LYS A 102 -20.89 -12.64 -14.15
N LYS A 103 -21.15 -13.20 -12.97
CA LYS A 103 -21.92 -14.45 -12.84
C LYS A 103 -23.37 -14.24 -13.28
N GLU A 104 -24.02 -13.19 -12.80
CA GLU A 104 -25.39 -12.83 -13.15
C GLU A 104 -25.52 -12.46 -14.63
N TRP A 105 -24.56 -11.70 -15.16
CA TRP A 105 -24.51 -11.32 -16.57
C TRP A 105 -24.49 -12.56 -17.47
N LYS A 106 -23.58 -13.51 -17.21
CA LYS A 106 -23.50 -14.79 -17.95
C LYS A 106 -24.77 -15.63 -17.91
N GLN A 107 -25.57 -15.51 -16.86
CA GLN A 107 -26.84 -16.22 -16.71
C GLN A 107 -28.01 -15.51 -17.39
N SER A 108 -27.81 -14.28 -17.88
CA SER A 108 -28.88 -13.50 -18.49
C SER A 108 -29.11 -13.92 -19.95
N PRO A 109 -30.37 -13.92 -20.44
CA PRO A 109 -30.69 -14.17 -21.85
C PRO A 109 -30.02 -13.19 -22.83
N ARG A 110 -29.59 -12.02 -22.32
CA ARG A 110 -28.93 -10.98 -23.11
C ARG A 110 -27.46 -11.28 -23.36
N TYR A 111 -26.84 -12.14 -22.55
CA TYR A 111 -25.45 -12.55 -22.71
C TYR A 111 -25.23 -13.30 -24.03
N GLU A 112 -26.08 -14.26 -24.37
CA GLU A 112 -25.96 -15.03 -25.62
C GLU A 112 -25.99 -14.13 -26.85
N ARG A 113 -26.91 -13.15 -26.87
CA ARG A 113 -27.05 -12.19 -27.97
C ARG A 113 -25.85 -11.24 -28.10
N THR A 114 -25.23 -10.88 -26.98
CA THR A 114 -24.11 -9.93 -26.97
C THR A 114 -22.76 -10.60 -27.17
N ALA A 115 -22.58 -11.84 -26.70
CA ALA A 115 -21.40 -12.66 -26.93
C ALA A 115 -21.21 -13.03 -28.42
N ALA A 116 -22.31 -13.14 -29.18
CA ALA A 116 -22.27 -13.37 -30.62
C ALA A 116 -21.76 -12.15 -31.43
N ILE A 117 -21.79 -10.94 -30.85
CA ILE A 117 -21.41 -9.69 -31.53
C ILE A 117 -19.93 -9.37 -31.31
N ASP A 118 -19.41 -9.54 -30.08
CA ASP A 118 -17.99 -9.34 -29.80
C ASP A 118 -17.53 -10.18 -28.58
N PRO A 119 -16.63 -11.16 -28.79
CA PRO A 119 -16.08 -11.98 -27.70
C PRO A 119 -15.16 -11.20 -26.73
N LYS A 120 -14.76 -9.95 -27.04
CA LYS A 120 -13.94 -9.07 -26.18
C LYS A 120 -14.75 -8.10 -25.32
N LEU A 121 -16.07 -8.02 -25.50
CA LEU A 121 -16.94 -7.33 -24.54
C LEU A 121 -16.72 -7.93 -23.14
N PRO A 122 -16.75 -7.13 -22.07
CA PRO A 122 -16.42 -7.61 -20.74
C PRO A 122 -17.38 -8.73 -20.35
N SER A 123 -16.87 -9.96 -20.42
CA SER A 123 -17.51 -11.18 -19.95
C SER A 123 -17.47 -11.28 -18.43
#